data_AF-A0A543JKA8-F1
#
_entry.id   AF-A0A543JKA8-F1
#
_cell.length_a   1.000
_cell.length_b   1.000
_cell.length_c   1.000
_cell.angle_alpha   90.00
_cell.angle_beta   90.00
_cell.angle_gamma   90.00
#
_symmetry.space_group_name_H-M   'P 1'
#
loop_
_entity.id
_entity.type
_entity.pdbx_description
1 polymer ?
#
loop_
_entity_poly.entity_id
_entity_poly.type
_entity_poly.pdbx_seq_one_letter_code
_entity_poly.pdbx_strand_id
1 'polypeptide(L)'
;MPFTVRLKNDVFTKAVKLAGFPSDYSLSKKMEINRSTVARVLSGELNPGPVFIAGALKALTPMQFDDLFEVVRSNQNLGVDDDAKRAAHGSRPAA
;
A
#
# COMPACT_ATOMS: atom_id res chain seq x y z
N MET A 1 -8.51 22.44 -2.34
CA MET A 1 -7.60 21.41 -1.76
C MET A 1 -7.57 20.24 -2.72
N PRO A 2 -6.40 19.73 -3.13
CA PRO A 2 -6.32 18.67 -4.12
C PRO A 2 -6.67 17.30 -3.54
N PHE A 3 -7.19 16.42 -4.40
CA PHE A 3 -7.37 15.01 -4.10
C PHE A 3 -6.11 14.24 -4.48
N THR A 4 -5.87 13.12 -3.81
CA THR A 4 -4.78 12.20 -4.12
C THR A 4 -5.27 10.76 -4.03
N VAL A 5 -4.48 9.84 -4.58
CA VAL A 5 -4.78 8.42 -4.53
C VAL A 5 -3.99 7.80 -3.40
N ARG A 6 -4.68 7.05 -2.54
CA ARG A 6 -4.06 6.25 -1.48
C ARG A 6 -4.23 4.77 -1.77
N LEU A 7 -3.22 4.00 -1.43
CA LEU A 7 -3.23 2.54 -1.55
C LEU A 7 -3.96 1.92 -0.35
N LYS A 8 -4.89 1.00 -0.59
CA LYS A 8 -5.50 0.20 0.48
C LYS A 8 -4.56 -0.93 0.85
N ASN A 9 -3.56 -0.66 1.69
CA ASN A 9 -2.47 -1.60 2.01
C ASN A 9 -2.95 -3.01 2.39
N ASP A 10 -3.97 -3.11 3.23
CA ASP A 10 -4.54 -4.40 3.65
C ASP A 10 -5.17 -5.18 2.50
N VAL A 11 -5.95 -4.50 1.66
CA VAL A 11 -6.63 -5.12 0.50
C VAL A 11 -5.60 -5.48 -0.57
N PHE A 12 -4.65 -4.60 -0.83
CA PHE A 12 -3.57 -4.84 -1.79
C PHE A 12 -2.70 -6.03 -1.37
N THR A 13 -2.29 -6.11 -0.10
CA THR A 13 -1.50 -7.24 0.40
C THR A 13 -2.25 -8.57 0.26
N LYS A 14 -3.56 -8.57 0.53
CA LYS A 14 -4.43 -9.74 0.31
C LYS A 14 -4.53 -10.08 -1.18
N ALA A 15 -4.71 -9.09 -2.05
CA ALA A 15 -4.78 -9.26 -3.50
C ALA A 15 -3.49 -9.87 -4.06
N VAL A 16 -2.34 -9.37 -3.63
CA VAL A 16 -1.01 -9.87 -4.03
C VAL A 16 -0.83 -11.34 -3.63
N LYS A 17 -1.25 -11.70 -2.40
CA LYS A 17 -1.22 -13.10 -1.94
C LYS A 17 -2.18 -13.99 -2.75
N LEU A 18 -3.39 -13.52 -3.02
CA LEU A 18 -4.39 -14.25 -3.82
C LEU A 18 -3.95 -14.43 -5.27
N ALA A 19 -3.26 -13.44 -5.85
CA ALA A 19 -2.68 -13.52 -7.18
C ALA A 19 -1.41 -14.41 -7.24
N GLY A 20 -0.98 -14.97 -6.10
CA GLY A 20 0.12 -15.92 -6.03
C GLY A 20 1.51 -15.28 -6.14
N PHE A 21 1.65 -14.00 -5.80
CA PHE A 21 2.96 -13.33 -5.75
C PHE A 21 3.59 -13.51 -4.36
N PRO A 22 4.64 -14.33 -4.22
CA PRO A 22 5.23 -14.65 -2.91
C PRO A 22 6.13 -13.53 -2.35
N SER A 23 6.48 -12.53 -3.16
CA SER A 23 7.37 -11.44 -2.75
C SER A 23 7.15 -10.14 -3.52
N ASP A 24 7.47 -9.02 -2.88
CA ASP A 24 7.47 -7.68 -3.51
C ASP A 24 8.34 -7.62 -4.77
N TYR A 25 9.39 -8.45 -4.84
CA TYR A 25 10.26 -8.56 -6.03
C TYR A 25 9.52 -9.19 -7.21
N SER A 26 8.78 -10.28 -6.98
CA SER A 26 7.98 -10.92 -8.03
C SER A 26 6.86 -9.99 -8.53
N LEU A 27 6.26 -9.23 -7.61
CA LEU A 27 5.26 -8.22 -7.92
C LEU A 27 5.86 -7.06 -8.71
N SER A 28 6.99 -6.49 -8.27
CA SER A 28 7.64 -5.37 -8.97
C SER A 28 8.04 -5.73 -10.39
N LYS A 29 8.48 -6.98 -10.61
CA LYS A 29 8.81 -7.50 -11.95
C LYS A 29 7.57 -7.60 -12.83
N LYS A 30 6.43 -8.05 -12.28
CA LYS A 30 5.17 -8.14 -13.02
C LYS A 30 4.56 -6.77 -13.32
N MET A 31 4.73 -5.83 -12.41
CA MET A 31 4.30 -4.43 -12.55
C MET A 31 5.27 -3.60 -13.41
N GLU A 32 6.44 -4.14 -13.78
CA GLU A 32 7.50 -3.46 -14.52
C GLU A 32 8.00 -2.16 -13.85
N ILE A 33 8.05 -2.16 -12.51
CA ILE A 33 8.50 -1.02 -11.71
C ILE A 33 9.66 -1.40 -10.78
N ASN A 34 10.37 -0.37 -10.30
CA ASN A 34 11.46 -0.57 -9.35
C ASN A 34 10.91 -1.09 -8.01
N ARG A 35 11.58 -2.11 -7.45
CA ARG A 35 11.28 -2.65 -6.12
C ARG A 35 11.31 -1.58 -5.04
N SER A 36 12.21 -0.59 -5.15
CA SER A 36 12.29 0.51 -4.17
C SER A 36 11.03 1.38 -4.19
N THR A 37 10.43 1.60 -5.36
CA THR A 37 9.17 2.32 -5.49
C THR A 37 8.02 1.52 -4.87
N VAL A 38 7.98 0.21 -5.09
CA VAL A 38 6.97 -0.67 -4.48
C VAL A 38 7.06 -0.61 -2.95
N ALA A 39 8.26 -0.79 -2.40
CA ALA A 39 8.47 -0.78 -0.97
C ALA A 39 8.03 0.55 -0.32
N ARG A 40 8.36 1.70 -0.95
CA ARG A 40 7.98 3.03 -0.44
C ARG A 40 6.49 3.30 -0.50
N VAL A 41 5.79 2.81 -1.53
CA VAL A 41 4.33 2.93 -1.63
C VAL A 41 3.66 2.05 -0.58
N LEU A 42 4.14 0.81 -0.40
CA LEU A 42 3.63 -0.11 0.62
C LEU A 42 3.90 0.38 2.05
N SER A 43 5.03 1.04 2.30
CA SER A 43 5.34 1.64 3.61
C SER A 43 4.59 2.94 3.88
N GLY A 44 3.88 3.49 2.88
CA GLY A 44 3.19 4.78 2.98
C GLY A 44 4.12 5.99 2.90
N GLU A 45 5.42 5.80 2.67
CA GLU A 45 6.39 6.88 2.45
C GLU A 45 6.11 7.66 1.16
N LEU A 46 5.49 7.01 0.16
CA LEU A 46 5.23 7.59 -1.15
C LEU A 46 3.80 7.32 -1.62
N ASN A 47 3.16 8.33 -2.19
CA ASN A 47 1.86 8.17 -2.83
C ASN A 47 1.97 7.35 -4.12
N PRO A 48 1.05 6.40 -4.38
CA PRO A 48 1.05 5.64 -5.61
C PRO A 48 0.90 6.56 -6.82
N GLY A 49 1.95 6.62 -7.65
CA GLY A 49 1.94 7.37 -8.89
C GLY A 49 1.22 6.63 -10.03
N PRO A 50 1.01 7.29 -11.19
CA PRO A 50 0.32 6.71 -12.34
C PRO A 50 0.92 5.38 -12.81
N VAL A 51 2.25 5.26 -12.79
CA VAL A 51 2.97 4.04 -13.19
C VAL A 51 2.70 2.89 -12.22
N PHE A 52 2.65 3.16 -10.91
CA PHE A 52 2.33 2.15 -9.90
C PHE A 52 0.89 1.66 -10.06
N ILE A 53 -0.05 2.59 -10.23
CA ILE A 53 -1.49 2.28 -10.40
C ILE A 53 -1.70 1.41 -11.64
N ALA A 54 -1.14 1.81 -12.79
CA ALA A 54 -1.25 1.04 -14.03
C ALA A 54 -0.63 -0.37 -13.89
N GLY A 55 0.56 -0.46 -13.28
CA GLY A 55 1.23 -1.74 -13.02
C GLY A 55 0.40 -2.65 -12.11
N ALA A 56 -0.22 -2.09 -11.06
CA ALA A 56 -1.04 -2.84 -10.12
C ALA A 56 -2.27 -3.44 -10.80
N LEU A 57 -3.01 -2.63 -11.56
CA LEU A 57 -4.21 -3.08 -12.27
C LEU A 57 -3.91 -4.17 -13.31
N LYS A 58 -2.75 -4.06 -13.98
CA LYS A 58 -2.30 -5.06 -14.95
C LYS A 58 -1.76 -6.34 -14.27
N ALA A 59 -1.12 -6.22 -13.11
CA ALA A 59 -0.54 -7.35 -12.39
C ALA A 59 -1.59 -8.16 -11.61
N LEU A 60 -2.61 -7.48 -11.08
CA LEU A 60 -3.64 -8.05 -10.20
C LEU A 60 -4.99 -8.25 -10.89
N THR A 61 -5.00 -8.44 -12.21
CA THR A 61 -6.24 -8.75 -12.97
C THR A 61 -6.95 -9.97 -12.34
N PRO A 62 -8.28 -9.90 -12.11
CA PRO A 62 -9.26 -8.93 -12.60
C PRO A 62 -9.57 -7.72 -11.70
N MET A 63 -8.76 -7.42 -10.68
CA MET A 63 -9.04 -6.32 -9.74
C MET A 63 -9.12 -4.95 -10.41
N GLN A 64 -10.04 -4.12 -9.94
CA GLN A 64 -10.28 -2.76 -10.44
C GLN A 64 -9.62 -1.70 -9.54
N PHE A 65 -9.64 -0.46 -10.00
CA PHE A 65 -9.06 0.67 -9.26
C PHE A 65 -9.66 0.79 -7.86
N ASP A 66 -10.98 0.73 -7.75
CA ASP A 66 -11.69 0.91 -6.48
C ASP A 66 -11.45 -0.24 -5.48
N ASP A 67 -11.03 -1.41 -5.95
CA ASP A 67 -10.69 -2.54 -5.09
C ASP A 67 -9.35 -2.29 -4.37
N LEU A 68 -8.39 -1.69 -5.08
CA LEU A 68 -7.00 -1.56 -4.61
C LEU A 68 -6.68 -0.16 -4.06
N PHE A 69 -7.37 0.87 -4.54
CA PHE A 69 -7.08 2.27 -4.27
C PHE A 69 -8.32 3.00 -3.75
N GLU A 70 -8.08 4.15 -3.16
CA GLU A 70 -9.11 5.11 -2.79
C GLU A 70 -8.66 6.53 -3.09
N VAL A 71 -9.61 7.39 -3.43
CA VAL A 71 -9.36 8.81 -3.63
C VAL A 71 -9.62 9.54 -2.33
N VAL A 72 -8.56 10.11 -1.74
CA VAL A 72 -8.59 10.80 -0.46
C VAL A 72 -8.18 12.25 -0.63
N ARG A 73 -8.44 13.07 0.40
CA ARG A 73 -7.92 14.44 0.43
C ARG A 73 -6.43 14.40 0.75
N SER A 74 -5.63 15.26 0.10
CA SER A 74 -4.17 15.25 0.22
C SER A 74 -3.63 15.46 1.65
N ASN A 75 -4.43 15.99 2.58
CA ASN A 75 -4.06 16.15 3.99
C ASN A 75 -4.31 14.90 4.86
N GLN A 76 -4.99 13.86 4.34
CA GLN A 76 -5.24 12.60 5.06
C GLN A 76 -4.15 11.54 4.82
N ASN A 77 -3.07 11.90 4.12
CA ASN A 77 -1.94 11.02 3.82
C ASN A 77 -0.77 11.17 4.80
N LEU A 78 -0.87 12.07 5.78
CA LEU A 78 0.11 12.23 6.85
C LEU A 78 -0.23 11.26 7.98
N GLY A 79 0.34 10.05 7.90
CA GLY A 79 0.52 9.08 9.00
C GLY A 79 -0.50 9.06 10.13
N VAL A 80 -1.62 8.35 9.94
CA VAL A 80 -2.54 8.00 11.06
C VAL A 80 -2.21 6.61 11.65
N ASP A 81 -1.30 5.85 11.04
CA ASP A 81 -1.00 4.46 11.45
C ASP A 81 0.11 4.35 12.52
N ASP A 82 0.79 5.44 12.87
CA ASP A 82 1.86 5.44 13.90
C ASP A 82 1.34 5.51 15.34
N ASP A 83 0.15 6.07 15.59
CA ASP A 83 -0.44 6.15 16.94
C ASP A 83 -0.94 4.77 17.43
N ALA A 84 -1.43 3.91 16.53
CA ALA A 84 -1.92 2.59 16.88
C ALA A 84 -0.79 1.61 17.29
N LYS A 85 0.44 1.81 16.80
CA LYS A 85 1.59 0.95 17.17
C LYS A 85 2.29 1.36 18.46
N ARG A 86 2.14 2.61 18.92
CA ARG A 86 2.73 3.08 20.19
C ARG A 86 1.92 2.67 21.42
N ALA A 87 0.61 2.45 21.30
CA ALA A 87 -0.24 2.06 22.44
C ALA A 87 -0.08 0.60 22.89
N ALA A 88 0.46 -0.29 22.04
CA ALA A 88 0.50 -1.73 22.31
C ALA A 88 1.79 -2.24 23.01
N HIS A 89 2.76 -1.38 23.32
CA HIS A 89 4.05 -1.81 23.92
C HIS A 89 4.37 -1.20 25.30
N GLY A 90 3.43 -0.49 25.92
CA GLY A 90 3.63 0.18 27.20
C GLY A 90 2.69 -0.30 28.30
N SER A 91 2.79 -1.56 28.75
CA SER A 91 2.32 -2.00 30.08
C SER A 91 2.81 -3.42 30.40
N ARG A 92 4.02 -3.55 30.96
CA ARG A 92 4.35 -4.66 31.87
C ARG A 92 4.11 -4.13 33.29
N PRO A 93 3.21 -4.71 34.09
CA PRO A 93 3.14 -4.39 35.50
C PRO A 93 4.37 -4.98 36.20
N ALA A 94 5.00 -4.17 37.05
CA ALA A 94 5.96 -4.64 38.02
C ALA A 94 5.23 -5.43 39.10
N ALA A 95 5.65 -6.68 39.31
CA ALA A 95 5.41 -7.46 40.51
C ALA A 95 6.62 -8.37 40.71
#